data_AF-A0A2N0QZK1-F1
#
_entry.id   AF-A0A2N0QZK1-F1
#
_cell.length_a   1.000
_cell.length_b   1.000
_cell.length_c   1.000
_cell.angle_alpha   90.00
_cell.angle_beta   90.00
_cell.angle_gamma   90.00
#
_symmetry.space_group_name_H-M   'P 1'
#
loop_
_entity.id
_entity.type
_entity.pdbx_description
1 polymer ?
#
loop_
_entity_poly.entity_id
_entity_poly.type
_entity_poly.pdbx_seq_one_letter_code
_entity_poly.pdbx_strand_id
1 'polypeptide(L)'
;MEWYHVWNAEYINHKQEHDLGVIEPEECLACEICNPIEREVSAAFKKFWDALFKFEDTILMYNNVTHKELLNLLSMDNREREDTIHKGKCRNIVDRIIESIRYRQQPKMKEKGLRIIIVVIVRDCIEGNLENEVFDRLIGCPEIMEHGYILEDWDVENRFQKFWEWYDTILENNMRVGRILPEVMVAFRKFLYMEESIAKSSDYEIFNFLIGIGYKKLPVPFKELKEEHKPMWDRYILKVRQKFIDTRQFTKELEDPESASPESYELEDSDGSIHYEIKIEDNVEWTVELLKRKIEEMGGRFTDKDIQRMWDLKIRIELILTEDFLGTFFELMGLSDEKLKDEINEWLTKETLICGNCRNRKLPDMIADIGQCKN
;
A
#
# COMPACT_ATOMS: atom_id res chain seq x y z
N MET A 1 -0.26 -3.17 3.39
CA MET A 1 -1.18 -3.63 2.33
C MET A 1 -2.21 -4.54 2.94
N GLU A 2 -3.49 -4.17 2.84
CA GLU A 2 -4.60 -4.87 3.50
C GLU A 2 -4.77 -6.32 2.98
N TRP A 3 -4.53 -6.57 1.69
CA TRP A 3 -4.65 -7.91 1.11
C TRP A 3 -3.53 -8.88 1.49
N TYR A 4 -2.31 -8.41 1.82
CA TYR A 4 -1.15 -9.29 2.03
C TYR A 4 -1.37 -10.32 3.14
N HIS A 5 -2.02 -9.91 4.24
CA HIS A 5 -2.27 -10.81 5.36
C HIS A 5 -3.26 -11.91 4.99
N VAL A 6 -4.30 -11.56 4.22
CA VAL A 6 -5.30 -12.51 3.70
C VAL A 6 -4.64 -13.48 2.73
N TRP A 7 -3.92 -12.97 1.75
CA TRP A 7 -3.16 -13.77 0.79
C TRP A 7 -2.16 -14.72 1.46
N ASN A 8 -1.42 -14.24 2.47
CA ASN A 8 -0.43 -15.07 3.17
C ASN A 8 -1.12 -16.18 3.98
N ALA A 9 -2.23 -15.87 4.64
CA ALA A 9 -3.02 -16.86 5.37
C ALA A 9 -3.59 -17.93 4.43
N GLU A 10 -4.16 -17.52 3.29
CA GLU A 10 -4.67 -18.45 2.27
C GLU A 10 -3.55 -19.33 1.69
N TYR A 11 -2.38 -18.76 1.37
CA TYR A 11 -1.23 -19.53 0.93
C TYR A 11 -0.77 -20.56 1.97
N ILE A 12 -0.66 -20.17 3.24
CA ILE A 12 -0.23 -21.07 4.32
C ILE A 12 -1.25 -22.20 4.52
N ASN A 13 -2.55 -21.87 4.55
CA ASN A 13 -3.60 -22.88 4.67
C ASN A 13 -3.57 -23.86 3.50
N HIS A 14 -3.48 -23.34 2.27
CA HIS A 14 -3.37 -24.16 1.07
C HIS A 14 -2.11 -25.07 1.09
N LYS A 15 -0.98 -24.58 1.61
CA LYS A 15 0.22 -25.42 1.80
C LYS A 15 0.00 -26.57 2.77
N GLN A 16 -0.76 -26.35 3.84
CA GLN A 16 -1.10 -27.42 4.77
C GLN A 16 -1.99 -28.49 4.10
N GLU A 17 -2.86 -28.12 3.16
CA GLU A 17 -3.66 -29.09 2.40
C GLU A 17 -2.78 -30.06 1.61
N HIS A 18 -1.71 -29.55 0.99
CA HIS A 18 -0.71 -30.39 0.33
C HIS A 18 0.01 -31.33 1.31
N ASP A 19 0.42 -30.82 2.48
CA ASP A 19 1.10 -31.63 3.51
C ASP A 19 0.19 -32.73 4.08
N LEU A 20 -1.12 -32.48 4.13
CA LEU A 20 -2.14 -33.43 4.56
C LEU A 20 -2.58 -34.40 3.44
N GLY A 21 -2.08 -34.22 2.21
CA GLY A 21 -2.39 -35.08 1.07
C GLY A 21 -3.82 -34.92 0.55
N VAL A 22 -4.40 -33.72 0.66
CA VAL A 22 -5.70 -33.39 0.06
C VAL A 22 -5.63 -33.58 -1.46
N ILE A 23 -6.60 -34.31 -2.02
CA ILE A 23 -6.58 -34.75 -3.43
C ILE A 23 -6.90 -33.59 -4.39
N GLU A 24 -7.79 -32.69 -3.98
CA GLU A 24 -8.19 -31.48 -4.73
C GLU A 24 -8.15 -30.28 -3.77
N PRO A 25 -6.97 -29.71 -3.52
CA PRO A 25 -6.85 -28.51 -2.68
C PRO A 25 -7.48 -27.30 -3.39
N GLU A 26 -7.82 -26.27 -2.61
CA GLU A 26 -8.39 -25.03 -3.16
C GLU A 26 -7.43 -24.36 -4.15
N GLU A 27 -7.93 -23.58 -5.12
CA GLU A 27 -7.06 -22.94 -6.11
C GLU A 27 -6.22 -21.83 -5.44
N CYS A 28 -4.89 -21.95 -5.46
CA CYS A 28 -3.97 -20.93 -4.97
C CYS A 28 -3.03 -20.46 -6.07
N LEU A 29 -3.15 -19.19 -6.48
CA LEU A 29 -2.34 -18.59 -7.53
C LEU A 29 -0.85 -18.56 -7.21
N ALA A 30 -0.48 -18.43 -5.93
CA ALA A 30 0.90 -18.37 -5.47
C ALA A 30 1.56 -19.74 -5.27
N CYS A 31 0.78 -20.83 -5.21
CA CYS A 31 1.30 -22.15 -4.89
C CYS A 31 2.20 -22.70 -6.00
N GLU A 32 3.47 -22.91 -5.67
CA GLU A 32 4.48 -23.44 -6.58
C GLU A 32 4.32 -24.95 -6.87
N ILE A 33 3.53 -25.66 -6.04
CA ILE A 33 3.20 -27.08 -6.25
C ILE A 33 2.05 -27.20 -7.26
N CYS A 34 1.01 -26.36 -7.12
CA CYS A 34 -0.11 -26.30 -8.06
C CYS A 34 0.29 -25.69 -9.41
N ASN A 35 1.20 -24.72 -9.39
CA ASN A 35 1.61 -23.98 -10.58
C ASN A 35 3.11 -24.15 -10.90
N PRO A 36 3.60 -25.40 -11.07
CA PRO A 36 5.01 -25.65 -11.27
C PRO A 36 5.47 -25.04 -12.59
N ILE A 37 6.69 -24.51 -12.63
CA ILE A 37 7.27 -23.93 -13.83
C ILE A 37 7.48 -25.05 -14.86
N GLU A 38 6.70 -25.00 -15.95
CA GLU A 38 6.65 -26.10 -16.93
C GLU A 38 7.84 -26.10 -17.91
N ARG A 39 8.55 -24.98 -18.09
CA ARG A 39 9.56 -24.77 -19.15
C ARG A 39 10.66 -23.79 -18.76
N GLU A 40 11.71 -23.74 -19.58
CA GLU A 40 12.72 -22.69 -19.49
C GLU A 40 12.08 -21.30 -19.69
N VAL A 41 12.32 -20.40 -18.72
CA VAL A 41 11.81 -19.02 -18.74
C VAL A 41 12.56 -18.15 -19.76
N SER A 42 11.81 -17.30 -20.46
CA SER A 42 12.35 -16.42 -21.49
C SER A 42 13.37 -15.41 -20.95
N ALA A 43 14.25 -14.91 -21.81
CA ALA A 43 15.20 -13.84 -21.45
C ALA A 43 14.46 -12.56 -20.99
N ALA A 44 13.33 -12.24 -21.62
CA ALA A 44 12.46 -11.14 -21.21
C ALA A 44 11.92 -11.34 -19.80
N PHE A 45 11.47 -12.55 -19.44
CA PHE A 45 11.00 -12.85 -18.09
C PHE A 45 12.12 -12.71 -17.05
N LYS A 46 13.33 -13.23 -17.34
CA LYS A 46 14.48 -13.08 -16.43
C LYS A 46 14.80 -11.61 -16.17
N LYS A 47 14.85 -10.80 -17.23
CA LYS A 47 15.08 -9.36 -17.14
C LYS A 47 13.99 -8.65 -16.34
N PHE A 48 12.72 -9.03 -16.54
CA PHE A 48 11.59 -8.50 -15.76
C PHE A 48 11.74 -8.84 -14.28
N TRP A 49 12.04 -10.10 -13.97
CA TRP A 49 12.18 -10.58 -12.60
C TRP A 49 13.32 -9.87 -11.86
N ASP A 50 14.48 -9.74 -12.51
CA ASP A 50 15.64 -9.03 -11.95
C ASP A 50 15.34 -7.54 -11.73
N ALA A 51 14.58 -6.91 -12.61
CA ALA A 51 14.15 -5.53 -12.45
C ALA A 51 13.13 -5.37 -11.31
N LEU A 52 12.12 -6.24 -11.23
CA LEU A 52 11.10 -6.19 -10.19
C LEU A 52 11.73 -6.40 -8.80
N PHE A 53 12.69 -7.33 -8.67
CA PHE A 53 13.42 -7.57 -7.42
C PHE A 53 14.18 -6.34 -6.91
N LYS A 54 14.67 -5.48 -7.81
CA LYS A 54 15.36 -4.23 -7.43
C LYS A 54 14.40 -3.20 -6.84
N PHE A 55 13.13 -3.23 -7.24
CA PHE A 55 12.09 -2.34 -6.69
C PHE A 55 11.42 -2.91 -5.45
N GLU A 56 11.19 -4.22 -5.43
CA GLU A 56 10.53 -4.92 -4.34
C GLU A 56 11.36 -6.14 -3.93
N ASP A 57 12.29 -5.92 -2.99
CA ASP A 57 13.21 -6.95 -2.52
C ASP A 57 12.51 -8.00 -1.63
N THR A 58 11.24 -7.80 -1.26
CA THR A 58 10.49 -8.79 -0.49
C THR A 58 10.03 -9.98 -1.32
N ILE A 59 10.01 -9.89 -2.66
CA ILE A 59 9.65 -11.03 -3.51
C ILE A 59 10.61 -12.20 -3.27
N LEU A 60 10.06 -13.40 -3.24
CA LEU A 60 10.78 -14.65 -2.94
C LEU A 60 10.90 -15.53 -4.18
N MET A 61 9.77 -15.83 -4.81
CA MET A 61 9.70 -16.73 -5.95
C MET A 61 8.51 -16.40 -6.85
N TYR A 62 8.65 -16.73 -8.12
CA TYR A 62 7.58 -16.75 -9.09
C TYR A 62 7.18 -18.20 -9.40
N ASN A 63 6.02 -18.34 -10.02
CA ASN A 63 5.56 -19.63 -10.53
C ASN A 63 5.07 -19.50 -11.99
N ASN A 64 4.41 -20.54 -12.49
CA ASN A 64 3.97 -20.59 -13.87
C ASN A 64 2.84 -19.60 -14.20
N VAL A 65 2.03 -19.20 -13.21
CA VAL A 65 1.00 -18.15 -13.38
C VAL A 65 1.71 -16.83 -13.64
N THR A 66 2.67 -16.44 -12.80
CA THR A 66 3.45 -15.20 -12.99
C THR A 66 4.10 -15.14 -14.37
N HIS A 67 4.67 -16.25 -14.84
CA HIS A 67 5.28 -16.33 -16.16
C HIS A 67 4.27 -16.19 -17.30
N LYS A 68 3.15 -16.93 -17.25
CA LYS A 68 2.10 -16.86 -18.28
C LYS A 68 1.47 -15.47 -18.35
N GLU A 69 1.18 -14.85 -17.21
CA GLU A 69 0.57 -13.53 -17.16
C GLU A 69 1.54 -12.42 -17.61
N LEU A 70 2.84 -12.52 -17.33
CA LEU A 70 3.81 -11.59 -17.91
C LEU A 70 3.82 -11.67 -19.45
N LEU A 71 3.74 -12.88 -20.02
CA LEU A 71 3.67 -13.04 -21.47
C LEU A 71 2.37 -12.46 -22.04
N ASN A 72 1.25 -12.60 -21.33
CA ASN A 72 0.00 -11.93 -21.68
C ASN A 72 0.17 -10.41 -21.67
N LEU A 73 0.82 -9.85 -20.65
CA LEU A 73 1.09 -8.41 -20.53
C LEU A 73 1.99 -7.89 -21.66
N LEU A 74 3.06 -8.62 -21.99
CA LEU A 74 3.98 -8.30 -23.10
C LEU A 74 3.29 -8.37 -24.48
N SER A 75 2.21 -9.15 -24.60
CA SER A 75 1.45 -9.24 -25.85
C SER A 75 0.47 -8.09 -26.05
N MET A 76 0.23 -7.27 -25.02
CA MET A 76 -0.67 -6.11 -25.09
C MET A 76 0.01 -4.92 -25.74
N ASP A 77 -0.77 -4.13 -26.49
CA ASP A 77 -0.30 -2.84 -26.96
C ASP A 77 -0.06 -1.88 -25.78
N ASN A 78 0.94 -1.01 -25.90
CA ASN A 78 1.30 -0.10 -24.80
C ASN A 78 0.16 0.86 -24.45
N ARG A 79 -0.57 1.36 -25.46
CA ARG A 79 -1.71 2.25 -25.20
C ARG A 79 -2.84 1.52 -24.47
N GLU A 80 -3.10 0.27 -24.84
CA GLU A 80 -4.09 -0.56 -24.14
C GLU A 80 -3.71 -0.78 -22.67
N ARG A 81 -2.40 -0.98 -22.38
CA ARG A 81 -1.90 -1.08 -21.00
C ARG A 81 -2.15 0.20 -20.21
N GLU A 82 -1.76 1.35 -20.78
CA GLU A 82 -1.91 2.66 -20.14
C GLU A 82 -3.39 3.03 -19.89
N ASP A 83 -4.29 2.67 -20.81
CA ASP A 83 -5.71 2.98 -20.68
C ASP A 83 -6.44 2.06 -19.67
N THR A 84 -5.95 0.84 -19.45
CA THR A 84 -6.65 -0.21 -18.65
C THR A 84 -5.92 -0.62 -17.37
N ILE A 85 -4.91 0.14 -16.93
CA ILE A 85 -4.11 -0.18 -15.74
C ILE A 85 -4.92 -0.15 -14.43
N HIS A 86 -5.95 0.70 -14.35
CA HIS A 86 -6.82 0.83 -13.18
C HIS A 86 -8.13 0.07 -13.32
N LYS A 87 -8.44 -0.46 -14.50
CA LYS A 87 -9.68 -1.19 -14.81
C LYS A 87 -9.52 -2.01 -16.08
N GLY A 88 -10.00 -3.25 -16.04
CA GLY A 88 -10.10 -4.11 -17.20
C GLY A 88 -8.88 -4.99 -17.39
N LYS A 89 -8.51 -5.25 -18.64
CA LYS A 89 -7.58 -6.34 -18.98
C LYS A 89 -6.18 -6.17 -18.40
N CYS A 90 -5.58 -4.97 -18.49
CA CYS A 90 -4.24 -4.75 -17.94
C CYS A 90 -4.25 -4.89 -16.41
N ARG A 91 -5.20 -4.25 -15.71
CA ARG A 91 -5.40 -4.44 -14.26
C ARG A 91 -5.45 -5.92 -13.90
N ASN A 92 -6.33 -6.69 -14.53
CA ASN A 92 -6.52 -8.11 -14.21
C ASN A 92 -5.25 -8.95 -14.42
N ILE A 93 -4.50 -8.69 -15.49
CA ILE A 93 -3.25 -9.40 -15.76
C ILE A 93 -2.20 -9.05 -14.69
N VAL A 94 -2.06 -7.76 -14.37
CA VAL A 94 -1.07 -7.29 -13.40
C VAL A 94 -1.40 -7.75 -11.98
N ASP A 95 -2.69 -7.77 -11.61
CA ASP A 95 -3.15 -8.27 -10.31
C ASP A 95 -2.82 -9.76 -10.17
N ARG A 96 -3.08 -10.57 -11.20
CA ARG A 96 -2.69 -11.99 -11.22
C ARG A 96 -1.17 -12.18 -11.15
N ILE A 97 -0.37 -11.29 -11.74
CA ILE A 97 1.09 -11.31 -11.57
C ILE A 97 1.44 -11.08 -10.09
N ILE A 98 0.90 -10.03 -9.48
CA ILE A 98 1.17 -9.65 -8.09
C ILE A 98 0.76 -10.77 -7.12
N GLU A 99 -0.43 -11.33 -7.29
CA GLU A 99 -1.01 -12.39 -6.43
C GLU A 99 -0.32 -13.75 -6.60
N SER A 100 0.25 -14.03 -7.77
CA SER A 100 0.97 -15.29 -8.00
C SER A 100 2.41 -15.29 -7.52
N ILE A 101 2.96 -14.11 -7.18
CA ILE A 101 4.29 -14.00 -6.61
C ILE A 101 4.24 -14.36 -5.13
N ARG A 102 5.21 -15.17 -4.70
CA ARG A 102 5.42 -15.39 -3.27
C ARG A 102 6.33 -14.30 -2.72
N TYR A 103 5.97 -13.74 -1.58
CA TYR A 103 6.77 -12.77 -0.86
C TYR A 103 7.32 -13.37 0.44
N ARG A 104 8.46 -12.85 0.90
CA ARG A 104 9.09 -13.21 2.18
C ARG A 104 8.42 -12.53 3.36
N GLN A 105 7.89 -11.35 3.11
CA GLN A 105 7.24 -10.47 4.08
C GLN A 105 6.35 -9.50 3.30
N GLN A 106 5.57 -8.69 4.02
CA GLN A 106 4.74 -7.68 3.40
C GLN A 106 5.57 -6.76 2.49
N PRO A 107 5.16 -6.57 1.22
CA PRO A 107 5.88 -5.70 0.30
C PRO A 107 5.93 -4.26 0.79
N LYS A 108 7.04 -3.58 0.47
CA LYS A 108 7.27 -2.17 0.86
C LYS A 108 6.42 -1.23 0.02
N MET A 109 6.23 -1.55 -1.26
CA MET A 109 5.37 -0.79 -2.16
C MET A 109 3.89 -1.07 -1.89
N LYS A 110 3.04 -0.06 -2.09
CA LYS A 110 1.59 -0.28 -2.16
C LYS A 110 1.27 -1.06 -3.45
N GLU A 111 0.15 -1.76 -3.45
CA GLU A 111 -0.30 -2.59 -4.58
C GLU A 111 -0.42 -1.79 -5.89
N LYS A 112 -1.05 -0.61 -5.82
CA LYS A 112 -1.09 0.33 -6.95
C LYS A 112 0.31 0.78 -7.42
N GLY A 113 1.28 0.83 -6.51
CA GLY A 113 2.68 1.06 -6.85
C GLY A 113 3.27 -0.11 -7.62
N LEU A 114 3.08 -1.33 -7.13
CA LEU A 114 3.51 -2.55 -7.83
C LEU A 114 2.89 -2.63 -9.23
N ARG A 115 1.61 -2.28 -9.38
CA ARG A 115 0.95 -2.24 -10.70
C ARG A 115 1.67 -1.33 -11.68
N ILE A 116 1.94 -0.10 -11.29
CA ILE A 116 2.62 0.90 -12.12
C ILE A 116 4.05 0.45 -12.43
N ILE A 117 4.80 -0.03 -11.43
CA ILE A 117 6.17 -0.50 -11.63
C ILE A 117 6.23 -1.69 -12.58
N ILE A 118 5.31 -2.65 -12.49
CA ILE A 118 5.25 -3.78 -13.43
C ILE A 118 5.07 -3.27 -14.87
N VAL A 119 4.15 -2.33 -15.10
CA VAL A 119 3.95 -1.73 -16.44
C VAL A 119 5.19 -0.97 -16.91
N VAL A 120 5.82 -0.18 -16.04
CA VAL A 120 7.05 0.57 -16.36
C VAL A 120 8.18 -0.39 -16.73
N ILE A 121 8.38 -1.49 -15.99
CA ILE A 121 9.40 -2.48 -16.31
C ILE A 121 9.14 -3.08 -17.70
N VAL A 122 7.89 -3.49 -17.98
CA VAL A 122 7.54 -4.07 -19.28
C VAL A 122 7.80 -3.08 -20.42
N ARG A 123 7.26 -1.87 -20.32
CA ARG A 123 7.37 -0.84 -21.37
C ARG A 123 8.80 -0.35 -21.54
N ASP A 124 9.46 0.05 -20.47
CA ASP A 124 10.72 0.78 -20.55
C ASP A 124 11.92 -0.15 -20.43
N CYS A 125 11.93 -1.07 -19.47
CA CYS A 125 13.06 -1.98 -19.29
C CYS A 125 13.07 -3.09 -20.35
N ILE A 126 11.94 -3.74 -20.64
CA ILE A 126 11.90 -4.89 -21.56
C ILE A 126 11.79 -4.44 -23.01
N GLU A 127 10.78 -3.63 -23.35
CA GLU A 127 10.53 -3.20 -24.74
C GLU A 127 11.43 -2.04 -25.15
N GLY A 128 11.60 -1.05 -24.28
CA GLY A 128 12.43 0.14 -24.52
C GLY A 128 13.93 -0.06 -24.33
N ASN A 129 14.36 -1.11 -23.61
CA ASN A 129 15.75 -1.32 -23.19
C ASN A 129 16.35 -0.15 -22.37
N LEU A 130 15.53 0.56 -21.61
CA LEU A 130 15.89 1.74 -20.80
C LEU A 130 16.10 1.40 -19.31
N GLU A 131 16.56 0.17 -19.01
CA GLU A 131 16.69 -0.34 -17.64
C GLU A 131 17.47 0.60 -16.70
N ASN A 132 18.62 1.11 -17.16
CA ASN A 132 19.44 2.01 -16.35
C ASN A 132 18.73 3.36 -16.08
N GLU A 133 18.06 3.92 -17.09
CA GLU A 133 17.33 5.20 -16.95
C GLU A 133 16.16 5.07 -15.98
N VAL A 134 15.44 3.95 -16.06
CA VAL A 134 14.34 3.63 -15.15
C VAL A 134 14.85 3.50 -13.72
N PHE A 135 15.96 2.80 -13.50
CA PHE A 135 16.53 2.65 -12.16
C PHE A 135 17.10 3.94 -11.60
N ASP A 136 17.86 4.71 -12.39
CA ASP A 136 18.41 5.99 -11.95
C ASP A 136 17.29 6.98 -11.57
N ARG A 137 16.14 6.90 -12.25
CA ARG A 137 14.97 7.73 -12.00
C ARG A 137 14.16 7.28 -10.78
N LEU A 138 13.97 5.97 -10.60
CA LEU A 138 12.97 5.43 -9.66
C LEU A 138 13.57 4.84 -8.38
N ILE A 139 14.81 4.34 -8.39
CA ILE A 139 15.44 3.83 -7.17
C ILE A 139 15.74 5.00 -6.23
N GLY A 140 15.20 4.94 -5.01
CA GLY A 140 15.32 6.03 -4.04
C GLY A 140 14.46 7.26 -4.39
N CYS A 141 13.51 7.12 -5.32
CA CYS A 141 12.55 8.18 -5.63
C CYS A 141 11.76 8.58 -4.38
N PRO A 142 11.77 9.87 -3.97
CA PRO A 142 11.05 10.33 -2.78
C PRO A 142 9.57 9.99 -2.80
N GLU A 143 8.92 10.08 -3.97
CA GLU A 143 7.49 9.76 -4.11
C GLU A 143 7.20 8.29 -3.76
N ILE A 144 8.05 7.34 -4.20
CA ILE A 144 7.92 5.92 -3.83
C ILE A 144 8.17 5.74 -2.33
N MET A 145 9.19 6.40 -1.77
CA MET A 145 9.53 6.25 -0.35
C MET A 145 8.47 6.84 0.58
N GLU A 146 7.83 7.94 0.17
CA GLU A 146 6.82 8.64 0.96
C GLU A 146 5.43 8.01 0.81
N HIS A 147 5.03 7.70 -0.43
CA HIS A 147 3.66 7.26 -0.72
C HIS A 147 3.53 5.75 -0.96
N GLY A 148 4.63 5.05 -1.22
CA GLY A 148 4.65 3.63 -1.61
C GLY A 148 4.28 3.39 -3.07
N TYR A 149 4.16 4.43 -3.89
CA TYR A 149 3.86 4.38 -5.32
C TYR A 149 4.30 5.68 -6.01
N ILE A 150 4.33 5.66 -7.34
CA ILE A 150 4.54 6.83 -8.20
C ILE A 150 3.34 7.02 -9.12
N LEU A 151 3.16 8.25 -9.57
CA LEU A 151 2.26 8.60 -10.65
C LEU A 151 3.10 8.90 -11.88
N GLU A 152 3.06 8.05 -12.90
CA GLU A 152 3.69 8.37 -14.18
C GLU A 152 2.90 9.47 -14.91
N ASP A 153 3.56 10.23 -15.78
CA ASP A 153 2.93 11.37 -16.48
C ASP A 153 1.69 10.93 -17.28
N TRP A 154 1.78 9.81 -18.00
CA TRP A 154 0.65 9.24 -18.75
C TRP A 154 -0.53 8.85 -17.84
N ASP A 155 -0.27 8.39 -16.61
CA ASP A 155 -1.32 8.02 -15.66
C ASP A 155 -2.03 9.28 -15.14
N VAL A 156 -1.26 10.32 -14.81
CA VAL A 156 -1.82 11.63 -14.41
C VAL A 156 -2.64 12.23 -15.54
N GLU A 157 -2.17 12.16 -16.78
CA GLU A 157 -2.88 12.65 -17.96
C GLU A 157 -4.20 11.90 -18.19
N ASN A 158 -4.19 10.57 -18.12
CA ASN A 158 -5.39 9.74 -18.27
C ASN A 158 -6.44 10.05 -17.18
N ARG A 159 -6.02 10.15 -15.92
CA ARG A 159 -6.93 10.52 -14.82
C ARG A 159 -7.42 11.96 -14.94
N PHE A 160 -6.56 12.87 -15.39
CA PHE A 160 -6.94 14.26 -15.61
C PHE A 160 -7.98 14.37 -16.73
N GLN A 161 -7.86 13.60 -17.81
CA GLN A 161 -8.85 13.56 -18.88
C GLN A 161 -10.23 13.15 -18.36
N LYS A 162 -10.30 12.11 -17.50
CA LYS A 162 -11.55 11.69 -16.83
C LYS A 162 -12.12 12.80 -15.94
N PHE A 163 -11.26 13.44 -15.15
CA PHE A 163 -11.65 14.61 -14.35
C PHE A 163 -12.20 15.73 -15.24
N TRP A 164 -11.51 16.03 -16.34
CA TRP A 164 -11.82 17.12 -17.26
C TRP A 164 -13.18 16.95 -17.93
N GLU A 165 -13.44 15.76 -18.48
CA GLU A 165 -14.71 15.40 -19.10
C GLU A 165 -15.86 15.51 -18.10
N TRP A 166 -15.70 14.93 -16.91
CA TRP A 166 -16.68 15.03 -15.85
C TRP A 166 -16.89 16.48 -15.39
N TYR A 167 -15.82 17.24 -15.21
CA TYR A 167 -15.89 18.60 -14.70
C TYR A 167 -16.68 19.51 -15.64
N ASP A 168 -16.52 19.37 -16.97
CA ASP A 168 -17.30 20.12 -17.96
C ASP A 168 -18.81 19.85 -17.86
N THR A 169 -19.22 18.66 -17.41
CA THR A 169 -20.65 18.30 -17.25
C THR A 169 -21.33 19.01 -16.08
N ILE A 170 -20.57 19.40 -15.05
CA ILE A 170 -21.14 20.00 -13.84
C ILE A 170 -21.15 21.53 -13.88
N LEU A 171 -20.56 22.14 -14.92
CA LEU A 171 -20.50 23.58 -15.09
C LEU A 171 -21.88 24.17 -15.40
N GLU A 172 -22.17 25.31 -14.76
CA GLU A 172 -23.45 26.02 -14.87
C GLU A 172 -23.31 27.22 -15.85
N ASN A 173 -24.40 27.91 -16.16
CA ASN A 173 -24.39 29.18 -16.93
C ASN A 173 -23.77 29.09 -18.34
N ASN A 174 -23.87 27.94 -19.00
CA ASN A 174 -23.22 27.67 -20.28
C ASN A 174 -21.69 27.83 -20.25
N MET A 175 -21.07 27.79 -19.07
CA MET A 175 -19.63 27.71 -18.93
C MET A 175 -19.13 26.41 -19.55
N ARG A 176 -17.96 26.50 -20.17
CA ARG A 176 -17.23 25.33 -20.67
C ARG A 176 -15.80 25.41 -20.26
N VAL A 177 -15.20 24.26 -20.00
CA VAL A 177 -13.77 24.17 -19.76
C VAL A 177 -12.99 24.69 -20.99
N GLY A 178 -11.92 25.43 -20.71
CA GLY A 178 -11.15 26.23 -21.64
C GLY A 178 -9.71 25.74 -21.80
N ARG A 179 -8.73 26.64 -21.74
CA ARG A 179 -7.31 26.27 -21.73
C ARG A 179 -6.85 25.98 -20.31
N ILE A 180 -5.91 25.06 -20.17
CA ILE A 180 -5.33 24.68 -18.89
C ILE A 180 -3.98 25.39 -18.74
N LEU A 181 -3.69 25.90 -17.55
CA LEU A 181 -2.36 26.39 -17.21
C LEU A 181 -1.48 25.21 -16.72
N PRO A 182 -0.18 25.14 -17.05
CA PRO A 182 0.70 24.03 -16.64
C PRO A 182 0.66 23.72 -15.13
N GLU A 183 0.47 24.73 -14.30
CA GLU A 183 0.40 24.64 -12.84
C GLU A 183 -0.80 23.79 -12.36
N VAL A 184 -1.85 23.67 -13.19
CA VAL A 184 -3.03 22.84 -12.89
C VAL A 184 -2.67 21.37 -12.81
N MET A 185 -1.79 20.89 -13.70
CA MET A 185 -1.36 19.48 -13.69
C MET A 185 -0.53 19.14 -12.46
N VAL A 186 0.30 20.08 -12.01
CA VAL A 186 1.08 19.95 -10.78
C VAL A 186 0.15 19.88 -9.56
N ALA A 187 -0.84 20.78 -9.49
CA ALA A 187 -1.85 20.76 -8.43
C ALA A 187 -2.72 19.49 -8.47
N PHE A 188 -3.12 19.02 -9.66
CA PHE A 188 -3.87 17.79 -9.83
C PHE A 188 -3.10 16.58 -9.32
N ARG A 189 -1.82 16.44 -9.69
CA ARG A 189 -0.93 15.40 -9.17
C ARG A 189 -0.84 15.43 -7.64
N LYS A 190 -0.70 16.63 -7.05
CA LYS A 190 -0.70 16.80 -5.59
C LYS A 190 -1.99 16.24 -4.98
N PHE A 191 -3.15 16.52 -5.59
CA PHE A 191 -4.44 16.00 -5.11
C PHE A 191 -4.60 14.49 -5.29
N LEU A 192 -4.00 13.89 -6.33
CA LEU A 192 -3.97 12.43 -6.47
C LEU A 192 -3.22 11.77 -5.30
N TYR A 193 -2.09 12.35 -4.86
CA TYR A 193 -1.32 11.83 -3.71
C TYR A 193 -2.02 12.01 -2.35
N MET A 194 -2.92 12.98 -2.22
CA MET A 194 -3.68 13.19 -0.99
C MET A 194 -4.67 12.05 -0.70
N GLU A 195 -5.04 11.25 -1.70
CA GLU A 195 -6.02 10.18 -1.53
C GLU A 195 -7.30 10.71 -0.86
N GLU A 196 -7.74 10.11 0.26
CA GLU A 196 -8.90 10.58 1.03
C GLU A 196 -8.62 11.82 1.88
N SER A 197 -7.34 12.13 2.14
CA SER A 197 -6.95 13.31 2.92
C SER A 197 -7.33 14.61 2.21
N ILE A 198 -7.69 14.57 0.92
CA ILE A 198 -8.29 15.69 0.19
C ILE A 198 -9.57 16.22 0.88
N ALA A 199 -10.24 15.37 1.67
CA ALA A 199 -11.36 15.77 2.52
C ALA A 199 -10.98 16.89 3.50
N LYS A 200 -9.72 16.94 3.94
CA LYS A 200 -9.15 17.90 4.88
C LYS A 200 -8.47 19.09 4.19
N SER A 201 -8.34 19.08 2.86
CA SER A 201 -7.71 20.16 2.11
C SER A 201 -8.51 21.45 2.20
N SER A 202 -7.80 22.57 2.29
CA SER A 202 -8.45 23.87 2.40
C SER A 202 -9.27 24.20 1.16
N ASP A 203 -10.42 24.85 1.35
CA ASP A 203 -11.25 25.32 0.22
C ASP A 203 -10.44 26.26 -0.70
N TYR A 204 -9.49 27.00 -0.13
CA TYR A 204 -8.58 27.88 -0.87
C TYR A 204 -7.68 27.12 -1.86
N GLU A 205 -7.14 25.96 -1.49
CA GLU A 205 -6.29 25.16 -2.38
C GLU A 205 -7.09 24.61 -3.56
N ILE A 206 -8.27 24.04 -3.31
CA ILE A 206 -9.14 23.52 -4.36
C ILE A 206 -9.63 24.67 -5.24
N PHE A 207 -10.01 25.81 -4.64
CA PHE A 207 -10.39 27.01 -5.38
C PHE A 207 -9.27 27.48 -6.32
N ASN A 208 -8.03 27.56 -5.84
CA ASN A 208 -6.87 27.94 -6.66
C ASN A 208 -6.63 26.98 -7.83
N PHE A 209 -6.84 25.68 -7.61
CA PHE A 209 -6.80 24.70 -8.70
C PHE A 209 -7.90 24.97 -9.74
N LEU A 210 -9.14 25.23 -9.29
CA LEU A 210 -10.26 25.50 -10.17
C LEU A 210 -10.08 26.79 -10.98
N ILE A 211 -9.61 27.89 -10.38
CA ILE A 211 -9.35 29.13 -11.14
C ILE A 211 -8.20 28.99 -12.14
N GLY A 212 -7.29 28.03 -11.92
CA GLY A 212 -6.23 27.69 -12.86
C GLY A 212 -6.76 27.01 -14.13
N ILE A 213 -7.96 26.42 -14.05
CA ILE A 213 -8.70 25.95 -15.21
C ILE A 213 -9.24 27.20 -15.93
N GLY A 214 -8.87 27.41 -17.18
CA GLY A 214 -9.48 28.44 -18.00
C GLY A 214 -10.93 28.08 -18.32
N TYR A 215 -11.81 29.07 -18.39
CA TYR A 215 -13.22 28.88 -18.74
C TYR A 215 -13.61 29.71 -19.96
N LYS A 216 -14.42 29.11 -20.84
CA LYS A 216 -15.15 29.82 -21.89
C LYS A 216 -16.49 30.28 -21.32
N LYS A 217 -16.91 31.50 -21.69
CA LYS A 217 -18.19 32.11 -21.25
C LYS A 217 -18.31 32.24 -19.73
N LEU A 218 -17.19 32.58 -19.07
CA LEU A 218 -17.20 32.89 -17.64
C LEU A 218 -18.15 34.09 -17.40
N PRO A 219 -19.11 34.00 -16.46
CA PRO A 219 -20.09 35.07 -16.24
C PRO A 219 -19.44 36.40 -15.88
N VAL A 220 -18.38 36.35 -15.07
CA VAL A 220 -17.64 37.52 -14.59
C VAL A 220 -16.15 37.16 -14.51
N PRO A 221 -15.21 38.01 -14.97
CA PRO A 221 -13.77 37.78 -14.81
C PRO A 221 -13.38 37.50 -13.35
N PHE A 222 -12.39 36.63 -13.11
CA PHE A 222 -11.93 36.32 -11.75
C PHE A 222 -11.56 37.54 -10.90
N LYS A 223 -11.04 38.61 -11.53
CA LYS A 223 -10.69 39.88 -10.86
C LYS A 223 -11.90 40.66 -10.35
N GLU A 224 -13.09 40.35 -10.84
CA GLU A 224 -14.36 41.00 -10.54
C GLU A 224 -15.30 40.09 -9.74
N LEU A 225 -14.80 38.95 -9.24
CA LEU A 225 -15.57 38.05 -8.37
C LEU A 225 -16.02 38.79 -7.10
N LYS A 226 -17.34 38.82 -6.90
CA LYS A 226 -18.01 39.34 -5.70
C LYS A 226 -18.57 38.21 -4.86
N GLU A 227 -18.95 38.54 -3.62
CA GLU A 227 -19.60 37.61 -2.67
C GLU A 227 -20.80 36.85 -3.26
N GLU A 228 -21.55 37.45 -4.18
CA GLU A 228 -22.69 36.79 -4.86
C GLU A 228 -22.30 35.58 -5.73
N HIS A 229 -21.03 35.49 -6.16
CA HIS A 229 -20.51 34.38 -6.96
C HIS A 229 -19.89 33.27 -6.11
N LYS A 230 -19.55 33.56 -4.86
CA LYS A 230 -18.93 32.63 -3.92
C LYS A 230 -19.72 31.32 -3.75
N PRO A 231 -21.06 31.34 -3.61
CA PRO A 231 -21.84 30.10 -3.47
C PRO A 231 -21.71 29.13 -4.64
N MET A 232 -21.42 29.60 -5.87
CA MET A 232 -21.20 28.73 -7.02
C MET A 232 -19.88 27.98 -6.88
N TRP A 233 -18.81 28.69 -6.54
CA TRP A 233 -17.48 28.11 -6.37
C TRP A 233 -17.41 27.17 -5.18
N ASP A 234 -18.06 27.50 -4.06
CA ASP A 234 -18.17 26.62 -2.90
C ASP A 234 -18.82 25.28 -3.29
N ARG A 235 -19.87 25.31 -4.13
CA ARG A 235 -20.47 24.07 -4.68
C ARG A 235 -19.48 23.28 -5.54
N TYR A 236 -18.68 23.93 -6.38
CA TYR A 236 -17.69 23.23 -7.21
C TYR A 236 -16.59 22.62 -6.36
N ILE A 237 -16.09 23.32 -5.35
CA ILE A 237 -15.07 22.82 -4.42
C ILE A 237 -15.57 21.54 -3.75
N LEU A 238 -16.80 21.55 -3.21
CA LEU A 238 -17.41 20.38 -2.58
C LEU A 238 -17.57 19.22 -3.57
N LYS A 239 -18.09 19.48 -4.78
CA LYS A 239 -18.25 18.45 -5.82
C LYS A 239 -16.92 17.83 -6.24
N VAL A 240 -15.87 18.64 -6.41
CA VAL A 240 -14.54 18.16 -6.79
C VAL A 240 -13.96 17.30 -5.67
N ARG A 241 -13.97 17.79 -4.42
CA ARG A 241 -13.50 17.01 -3.25
C ARG A 241 -14.20 15.66 -3.18
N GLN A 242 -15.53 15.66 -3.27
CA GLN A 242 -16.33 14.44 -3.22
C GLN A 242 -16.02 13.51 -4.39
N LYS A 243 -15.86 14.05 -5.61
CA LYS A 243 -15.54 13.24 -6.79
C LYS A 243 -14.21 12.53 -6.66
N PHE A 244 -13.17 13.17 -6.12
CA PHE A 244 -11.88 12.51 -5.84
C PHE A 244 -12.02 11.34 -4.87
N ILE A 245 -12.89 11.46 -3.86
CA ILE A 245 -13.15 10.39 -2.89
C ILE A 245 -13.96 9.27 -3.55
N ASP A 246 -15.11 9.59 -4.14
CA ASP A 246 -16.05 8.63 -4.75
C ASP A 246 -15.40 7.78 -5.84
N THR A 247 -14.49 8.38 -6.62
CA THR A 247 -13.80 7.70 -7.73
C THR A 247 -12.45 7.12 -7.34
N ARG A 248 -12.06 7.18 -6.07
CA ARG A 248 -10.71 6.81 -5.60
C ARG A 248 -9.63 7.43 -6.49
N GLN A 249 -9.68 8.76 -6.61
CA GLN A 249 -8.77 9.57 -7.42
C GLN A 249 -8.81 9.16 -8.91
N PHE A 250 -10.01 8.99 -9.44
CA PHE A 250 -10.30 8.63 -10.84
C PHE A 250 -9.78 7.24 -11.27
N THR A 251 -9.63 6.31 -10.31
CA THR A 251 -9.32 4.89 -10.59
C THR A 251 -10.59 4.04 -10.69
N LYS A 252 -11.68 4.40 -9.99
CA LYS A 252 -12.99 3.72 -10.01
C LYS A 252 -14.03 4.52 -10.81
N GLU A 253 -14.78 3.86 -11.69
CA GLU A 253 -15.91 4.46 -12.43
C GLU A 253 -17.25 4.16 -11.74
N LEU A 254 -18.21 5.08 -11.80
CA LEU A 254 -19.48 5.00 -11.06
C LEU A 254 -20.55 4.09 -11.71
N GLU A 255 -20.33 3.60 -12.93
CA GLU A 255 -21.33 2.85 -13.73
C GLU A 255 -20.84 1.47 -14.17
N ASP A 256 -20.28 0.65 -13.28
CA ASP A 256 -19.99 -0.76 -13.63
C ASP A 256 -20.73 -1.73 -12.69
N PRO A 257 -21.80 -2.38 -13.18
CA PRO A 257 -22.35 -3.56 -12.52
C PRO A 257 -21.42 -4.75 -12.83
N GLU A 258 -20.81 -5.31 -11.79
CA GLU A 258 -20.06 -6.57 -11.82
C GLU A 258 -18.98 -6.63 -12.91
N SER A 259 -17.77 -6.15 -12.60
CA SER A 259 -16.60 -6.67 -13.28
C SER A 259 -16.56 -8.18 -13.01
N ALA A 260 -16.79 -8.98 -14.05
CA ALA A 260 -16.68 -10.45 -14.02
C ALA A 260 -15.20 -10.89 -13.88
N SER A 261 -14.51 -10.38 -12.87
CA SER A 261 -13.30 -10.95 -12.31
C SER A 261 -13.71 -12.03 -11.31
N PRO A 262 -12.85 -13.03 -11.03
CA PRO A 262 -12.96 -13.79 -9.79
C PRO A 262 -12.97 -12.79 -8.61
N GLU A 263 -13.54 -13.16 -7.48
CA GLU A 263 -13.43 -12.45 -6.18
C GLU A 263 -11.93 -12.34 -5.75
N SER A 264 -11.14 -11.61 -6.54
CA SER A 264 -9.69 -11.41 -6.42
C SER A 264 -9.53 -10.17 -5.58
N TYR A 265 -9.43 -10.38 -4.26
CA TYR A 265 -9.21 -9.39 -3.21
C TYR A 265 -9.69 -7.96 -3.50
N GLU A 266 -10.89 -7.78 -4.06
CA GLU A 266 -11.58 -6.48 -4.04
C GLU A 266 -12.09 -6.28 -2.62
N LEU A 267 -11.16 -6.11 -1.68
CA LEU A 267 -11.48 -5.58 -0.38
C LEU A 267 -11.87 -4.12 -0.64
N GLU A 268 -13.17 -3.86 -0.57
CA GLU A 268 -13.66 -2.56 -0.11
C GLU A 268 -12.88 -2.28 1.18
N ASP A 269 -12.14 -1.16 1.22
CA ASP A 269 -11.38 -0.70 2.38
C ASP A 269 -12.34 -0.67 3.57
N SER A 270 -12.36 -1.77 4.32
CA SER A 270 -13.22 -1.94 5.47
C SER A 270 -12.47 -1.28 6.62
N ASP A 271 -12.94 -0.09 6.98
CA ASP A 271 -12.83 0.42 8.34
C ASP A 271 -13.42 -0.64 9.29
N GLY A 272 -12.58 -1.60 9.72
CA GLY A 272 -13.05 -2.83 10.34
C GLY A 272 -11.96 -3.83 10.68
N SER A 273 -10.94 -3.38 11.41
CA SER A 273 -9.93 -4.15 12.18
C SER A 273 -10.03 -5.69 12.17
N ILE A 274 -9.08 -6.37 11.52
CA ILE A 274 -8.44 -7.61 12.03
C ILE A 274 -6.97 -7.62 11.57
N HIS A 275 -6.05 -7.27 12.48
CA HIS A 275 -4.60 -7.27 12.22
C HIS A 275 -3.99 -8.61 12.65
N TYR A 276 -3.49 -9.42 11.72
CA TYR A 276 -2.51 -10.48 12.02
C TYR A 276 -1.11 -9.95 11.69
N GLU A 277 -0.60 -9.09 12.56
CA GLU A 277 0.78 -8.61 12.43
C GLU A 277 1.75 -9.72 12.81
N ILE A 278 2.72 -9.99 11.93
CA ILE A 278 3.80 -10.97 12.14
C ILE A 278 5.11 -10.20 12.32
N LYS A 279 5.88 -10.53 13.37
CA LYS A 279 7.16 -9.89 13.71
C LYS A 279 8.26 -10.94 13.78
N ILE A 280 9.32 -10.80 13.00
CA ILE A 280 10.48 -11.71 13.09
C ILE A 280 11.51 -11.10 14.05
N GLU A 281 11.81 -11.82 15.14
CA GLU A 281 12.80 -11.40 16.14
C GLU A 281 13.60 -12.61 16.61
N ASP A 282 14.93 -12.49 16.66
CA ASP A 282 15.86 -13.58 17.04
C ASP A 282 15.67 -14.89 16.26
N ASN A 283 15.41 -14.78 14.95
CA ASN A 283 15.07 -15.89 14.05
C ASN A 283 13.78 -16.66 14.42
N VAL A 284 12.93 -16.08 15.27
CA VAL A 284 11.62 -16.60 15.61
C VAL A 284 10.56 -15.71 14.96
N GLU A 285 9.61 -16.35 14.28
CA GLU A 285 8.42 -15.69 13.77
C GLU A 285 7.39 -15.55 14.90
N TRP A 286 7.11 -14.31 15.29
CA TRP A 286 6.13 -13.97 16.30
C TRP A 286 4.83 -13.56 15.63
N THR A 287 3.71 -14.03 16.18
CA THR A 287 2.37 -13.51 15.93
C THR A 287 1.76 -13.05 17.26
N VAL A 288 0.68 -12.28 17.20
CA VAL A 288 -0.10 -11.89 18.38
C VAL A 288 -0.56 -13.15 19.15
N GLU A 289 -0.95 -14.22 18.44
CA GLU A 289 -1.33 -15.50 19.04
C GLU A 289 -0.16 -16.24 19.69
N LEU A 290 1.03 -16.20 19.08
CA LEU A 290 2.21 -16.81 19.68
C LEU A 290 2.66 -16.04 20.92
N LEU A 291 2.62 -14.70 20.87
CA LEU A 291 2.89 -13.84 22.01
C LEU A 291 1.91 -14.13 23.15
N LYS A 292 0.61 -14.19 22.85
CA LYS A 292 -0.44 -14.55 23.80
C LYS A 292 -0.15 -15.88 24.47
N ARG A 293 0.13 -16.93 23.69
CA ARG A 293 0.43 -18.27 24.20
C ARG A 293 1.64 -18.26 25.15
N LYS A 294 2.69 -17.51 24.79
CA LYS A 294 3.89 -17.39 25.64
C LYS A 294 3.62 -16.66 26.95
N ILE A 295 2.79 -15.62 26.92
CA ILE A 295 2.39 -14.90 28.14
C ILE A 295 1.51 -15.79 29.04
N GLU A 296 0.60 -16.57 28.46
CA GLU A 296 -0.22 -17.55 29.19
C GLU A 296 0.63 -18.68 29.81
N GLU A 297 1.64 -19.18 29.09
CA GLU A 297 2.61 -20.17 29.60
C GLU A 297 3.37 -19.66 30.85
N MET A 298 3.62 -18.35 30.94
CA MET A 298 4.22 -17.70 32.11
C MET A 298 3.20 -17.37 33.22
N GLY A 299 1.93 -17.72 33.04
CA GLY A 299 0.85 -17.46 34.01
C GLY A 299 0.22 -16.06 33.92
N GLY A 300 0.56 -15.28 32.89
CA GLY A 300 -0.05 -13.98 32.61
C GLY A 300 -1.52 -14.13 32.17
N ARG A 301 -2.39 -13.23 32.64
CA ARG A 301 -3.82 -13.22 32.28
C ARG A 301 -4.22 -11.87 31.71
N PHE A 302 -4.06 -11.72 30.40
CA PHE A 302 -4.38 -10.51 29.65
C PHE A 302 -5.45 -10.81 28.59
N THR A 303 -6.29 -9.84 28.26
CA THR A 303 -7.29 -10.01 27.20
C THR A 303 -6.64 -9.89 25.81
N ASP A 304 -7.31 -10.36 24.76
CA ASP A 304 -6.80 -10.23 23.38
C ASP A 304 -6.51 -8.77 23.01
N LYS A 305 -7.34 -7.85 23.50
CA LYS A 305 -7.14 -6.41 23.34
C LYS A 305 -5.86 -5.93 24.04
N ASP A 306 -5.53 -6.47 25.20
CA ASP A 306 -4.33 -6.09 25.94
C ASP A 306 -3.07 -6.64 25.27
N ILE A 307 -3.12 -7.87 24.76
CA ILE A 307 -2.02 -8.47 24.00
C ILE A 307 -1.78 -7.67 22.70
N GLN A 308 -2.85 -7.29 22.00
CA GLN A 308 -2.74 -6.43 20.81
C GLN A 308 -2.10 -5.09 21.17
N ARG A 309 -2.48 -4.47 22.29
CA ARG A 309 -1.87 -3.21 22.74
C ARG A 309 -0.40 -3.37 23.10
N MET A 310 0.01 -4.47 23.74
CA MET A 310 1.43 -4.78 23.98
C MET A 310 2.20 -4.91 22.66
N TRP A 311 1.58 -5.56 21.68
CA TRP A 311 2.13 -5.78 20.35
C TRP A 311 2.34 -4.46 19.58
N ASP A 312 1.35 -3.56 19.65
CA ASP A 312 1.35 -2.27 18.96
C ASP A 312 2.37 -1.27 19.52
N LEU A 313 2.91 -1.51 20.73
CA LEU A 313 4.01 -0.73 21.30
C LEU A 313 5.33 -0.93 20.54
N LYS A 314 5.42 -1.93 19.65
CA LYS A 314 6.61 -2.28 18.84
C LYS A 314 7.88 -2.50 19.67
N ILE A 315 7.70 -3.04 20.88
CA ILE A 315 8.79 -3.37 21.81
C ILE A 315 9.35 -4.74 21.45
N ARG A 316 10.65 -4.96 21.73
CA ARG A 316 11.30 -6.27 21.57
C ARG A 316 10.56 -7.36 22.35
N ILE A 317 10.27 -8.48 21.71
CA ILE A 317 9.49 -9.57 22.31
C ILE A 317 10.19 -10.13 23.54
N GLU A 318 11.52 -10.22 23.51
CA GLU A 318 12.31 -10.64 24.67
C GLU A 318 12.11 -9.75 25.91
N LEU A 319 11.72 -8.48 25.75
CA LEU A 319 11.38 -7.58 26.86
C LEU A 319 9.92 -7.72 27.25
N ILE A 320 9.02 -7.90 26.27
CA ILE A 320 7.60 -8.13 26.55
C ILE A 320 7.41 -9.39 27.41
N LEU A 321 8.23 -10.42 27.18
CA LEU A 321 8.17 -11.69 27.90
C LEU A 321 8.92 -11.68 29.24
N THR A 322 9.05 -10.51 29.89
CA THR A 322 9.66 -10.38 31.22
C THR A 322 8.59 -10.10 32.27
N GLU A 323 8.79 -10.59 33.49
CA GLU A 323 7.88 -10.30 34.61
C GLU A 323 7.81 -8.78 34.90
N ASP A 324 8.94 -8.08 34.79
CA ASP A 324 9.03 -6.64 35.00
C ASP A 324 8.18 -5.84 34.00
N PHE A 325 8.24 -6.20 32.70
CA PHE A 325 7.41 -5.56 31.69
C PHE A 325 5.93 -5.88 31.90
N LEU A 326 5.58 -7.15 32.11
CA LEU A 326 4.17 -7.56 32.27
C LEU A 326 3.53 -6.94 33.52
N GLY A 327 4.29 -6.85 34.62
CA GLY A 327 3.85 -6.15 35.84
C GLY A 327 3.62 -4.66 35.58
N THR A 328 4.57 -3.99 34.94
CA THR A 328 4.45 -2.56 34.59
C THR A 328 3.29 -2.30 33.65
N PHE A 329 3.11 -3.13 32.61
CA PHE A 329 2.00 -3.00 31.67
C PHE A 329 0.65 -3.19 32.38
N PHE A 330 0.55 -4.15 33.31
CA PHE A 330 -0.69 -4.37 34.08
C PHE A 330 -1.10 -3.14 34.90
N GLU A 331 -0.15 -2.39 35.46
CA GLU A 331 -0.43 -1.15 36.19
C GLU A 331 -0.90 -0.02 35.25
N LEU A 332 -0.42 -0.01 34.00
CA LEU A 332 -0.64 1.06 33.02
C LEU A 332 -1.76 0.77 32.02
N MET A 333 -2.27 -0.47 31.93
CA MET A 333 -3.24 -0.89 30.90
C MET A 333 -4.57 -0.09 30.92
N GLY A 334 -4.88 0.62 32.00
CA GLY A 334 -6.04 1.51 32.09
C GLY A 334 -5.88 2.86 31.36
N LEU A 335 -4.69 3.19 30.87
CA LEU A 335 -4.41 4.44 30.16
C LEU A 335 -4.87 4.39 28.70
N SER A 336 -4.99 5.57 28.05
CA SER A 336 -5.19 5.66 26.60
C SER A 336 -3.92 5.21 25.86
N ASP A 337 -4.04 4.81 24.59
CA ASP A 337 -2.91 4.25 23.82
C ASP A 337 -1.74 5.24 23.67
N GLU A 338 -2.04 6.53 23.49
CA GLU A 338 -1.01 7.58 23.47
C GLU A 338 -0.25 7.68 24.80
N LYS A 339 -0.97 7.71 25.93
CA LYS A 339 -0.35 7.81 27.26
C LYS A 339 0.39 6.54 27.66
N LEU A 340 -0.19 5.39 27.34
CA LEU A 340 0.44 4.08 27.57
C LEU A 340 1.78 4.01 26.83
N LYS A 341 1.82 4.48 25.59
CA LYS A 341 3.06 4.53 24.80
C LYS A 341 4.11 5.45 25.43
N ASP A 342 3.71 6.62 25.92
CA ASP A 342 4.63 7.56 26.58
C ASP A 342 5.22 6.98 27.88
N GLU A 343 4.37 6.45 28.77
CA GLU A 343 4.80 5.86 30.05
C GLU A 343 5.69 4.64 29.85
N ILE A 344 5.37 3.77 28.89
CA ILE A 344 6.19 2.60 28.58
C ILE A 344 7.54 3.01 27.95
N ASN A 345 7.59 4.07 27.14
CA ASN A 345 8.86 4.60 26.63
C ASN A 345 9.73 5.21 27.75
N GLU A 346 9.11 5.87 28.73
CA GLU A 346 9.81 6.38 29.91
C GLU A 346 10.37 5.23 30.76
N TRP A 347 9.56 4.20 31.01
CA TRP A 347 9.99 2.97 31.68
C TRP A 347 11.15 2.30 30.94
N LEU A 348 11.04 2.10 29.62
CA LEU A 348 12.13 1.53 28.80
C LEU A 348 13.41 2.37 28.92
N THR A 349 13.30 3.69 29.05
CA THR A 349 14.48 4.55 29.17
C THR A 349 15.14 4.44 30.55
N LYS A 350 14.35 4.27 31.61
CA LYS A 350 14.81 4.18 33.00
C LYS A 350 15.32 2.79 33.37
N GLU A 351 14.57 1.77 33.00
CA GLU A 351 14.75 0.40 33.49
C GLU A 351 15.57 -0.48 32.55
N THR A 352 15.91 -0.03 31.33
CA THR A 352 16.76 -0.79 30.40
C THR A 352 18.09 -0.11 30.11
N LEU A 353 19.12 -0.93 29.90
CA LEU A 353 20.44 -0.53 29.46
C LEU A 353 20.66 -0.94 28.00
N ILE A 354 21.48 -0.19 27.27
CA ILE A 354 21.86 -0.55 25.90
C ILE A 354 23.05 -1.52 25.97
N CYS A 355 22.87 -2.73 25.43
CA CYS A 355 23.94 -3.72 25.35
C CYS A 355 25.06 -3.25 24.42
N GLY A 356 26.32 -3.33 24.86
CA GLY A 356 27.48 -2.88 24.06
C GLY A 356 27.73 -3.72 22.80
N ASN A 357 27.22 -4.96 22.76
CA ASN A 357 27.44 -5.89 21.65
C ASN A 357 26.32 -5.82 20.59
N CYS A 358 25.07 -6.12 20.99
CA CYS A 358 23.95 -6.13 20.06
C CYS A 358 23.23 -4.78 19.91
N ARG A 359 23.61 -3.76 20.70
CA ARG A 359 23.00 -2.41 20.72
C ARG A 359 21.52 -2.36 21.04
N ASN A 360 20.93 -3.47 21.47
CA ASN A 360 19.54 -3.53 21.90
C ASN A 360 19.39 -3.13 23.36
N ARG A 361 18.22 -2.60 23.70
CA ARG A 361 17.80 -2.36 25.08
C ARG A 361 17.56 -3.70 25.79
N LYS A 362 18.07 -3.83 27.01
CA LYS A 362 18.03 -5.03 27.84
C LYS A 362 17.79 -4.63 29.29
N LEU A 363 17.08 -5.47 30.05
CA LEU A 363 17.04 -5.28 31.50
C LEU A 363 18.45 -5.52 32.10
N PRO A 364 18.80 -4.88 33.23
CA PRO A 364 20.13 -4.99 33.83
C PRO A 364 20.56 -6.43 34.17
N ASP A 365 19.61 -7.27 34.52
CA ASP A 365 19.82 -8.69 34.82
C ASP A 365 20.13 -9.54 33.57
N MET A 366 19.70 -9.09 32.37
CA MET A 366 20.01 -9.69 31.07
C MET A 366 21.41 -9.30 30.54
N ILE A 367 22.16 -8.47 31.28
CA ILE A 367 23.53 -8.05 30.95
C ILE A 367 24.54 -8.67 31.93
N ALA A 368 25.64 -9.20 31.42
CA ALA A 368 26.79 -9.67 32.19
C ALA A 368 27.70 -8.50 32.59
N ASP A 369 28.50 -8.64 33.66
CA ASP A 369 29.38 -7.59 34.22
C ASP A 369 30.31 -6.89 33.19
N ILE A 370 30.52 -7.49 32.02
CA ILE A 370 31.35 -6.98 30.91
C ILE A 370 30.53 -6.23 29.83
N GLY A 371 29.26 -5.90 30.09
CA GLY A 371 28.39 -5.15 29.16
C GLY A 371 27.88 -5.96 27.96
N GLN A 372 27.89 -7.29 28.08
CA GLN A 372 27.45 -8.25 27.04
C GLN A 372 26.14 -8.92 27.44
N CYS A 373 25.34 -9.37 26.47
CA CYS A 373 24.14 -10.17 26.76
C CYS A 373 24.53 -11.42 27.57
N LYS A 374 23.77 -11.73 28.62
CA LYS A 374 23.78 -13.09 29.17
C LYS A 374 23.12 -14.01 28.13
N ASN A 375 23.77 -15.13 27.85
CA ASN A 375 23.25 -16.17 26.95
C ASN A 375 22.06 -16.87 27.59
#